data_AF-A0A327J5T9-F1
#
_entry.id   AF-A0A327J5T9-F1
#
_cell.length_a   1.000
_cell.length_b   1.000
_cell.length_c   1.000
_cell.angle_alpha   90.00
_cell.angle_beta   90.00
_cell.angle_gamma   90.00
#
_symmetry.space_group_name_H-M   'P 1'
#
loop_
_entity.id
_entity.type
_entity.pdbx_description
1 polymer ?
#
loop_
_entity_poly.entity_id
_entity_poly.type
_entity_poly.pdbx_seq_one_letter_code
_entity_poly.pdbx_strand_id
1 'polypeptide(L)'
;MSNYLSKIIPSVMISASALTGCEQPQQPRTTLNNYMANRPAKEYIAIKNGWREGIGGIADAQHSLDSVAYTRLFESTQAAKDSAKVAEFNKIAASTKLESDRDKTALKELDAKLLQEGITLKDYQNFEKELKSLKELKHGIIEVSTENDYKNMLKLKQFKLDSLVYGHFFEKEINVKAFVEVAKKIKPRRP
;
A
#
# COMPACT_ATOMS: atom_id res chain seq x y z
N MET A 1 -39.44 -9.72 -13.71
CA MET A 1 -39.24 -9.51 -12.27
C MET A 1 -37.80 -9.10 -12.04
N SER A 2 -37.63 -8.17 -11.11
CA SER A 2 -36.51 -7.26 -10.86
C SER A 2 -35.08 -7.80 -10.96
N ASN A 3 -34.25 -7.15 -11.78
CA ASN A 3 -32.81 -7.07 -11.55
C ASN A 3 -32.53 -5.76 -10.80
N TYR A 4 -32.60 -5.87 -9.47
CA TYR A 4 -32.28 -4.82 -8.52
C TYR A 4 -30.81 -4.37 -8.70
N LEU A 5 -30.65 -3.09 -9.02
CA LEU A 5 -29.83 -2.12 -8.30
C LEU A 5 -28.32 -2.39 -8.08
N SER A 6 -27.57 -1.34 -8.46
CA SER A 6 -26.27 -0.92 -7.95
C SER A 6 -25.05 -1.79 -8.25
N LYS A 7 -24.56 -1.70 -9.49
CA LYS A 7 -23.11 -1.58 -9.73
C LYS A 7 -22.72 -0.10 -9.83
N ILE A 8 -22.96 0.66 -8.76
CA ILE A 8 -22.14 1.84 -8.49
C ILE A 8 -21.06 1.31 -7.56
N ILE A 9 -20.00 0.74 -8.15
CA ILE A 9 -18.76 0.50 -7.43
C ILE A 9 -18.35 1.88 -6.90
N PRO A 10 -18.24 2.08 -5.57
CA PRO A 10 -17.91 3.40 -5.05
C PRO A 10 -16.53 3.78 -5.58
N SER A 11 -16.49 4.84 -6.40
CA SER A 11 -15.28 5.44 -6.95
C SER A 11 -14.38 6.10 -5.88
N VAL A 12 -14.45 5.66 -4.61
CA VAL A 12 -14.02 6.42 -3.43
C VAL A 12 -12.62 6.01 -2.95
N MET A 13 -12.17 4.79 -3.21
CA MET A 13 -10.95 4.24 -2.59
C MET A 13 -9.60 4.72 -3.17
N ILE A 14 -9.58 5.50 -4.25
CA ILE A 14 -8.31 6.01 -4.84
C ILE A 14 -8.18 7.53 -4.67
N SER A 15 -8.84 8.07 -3.65
CA SER A 15 -8.66 9.47 -3.22
C SER A 15 -7.33 9.71 -2.50
N ALA A 16 -6.70 8.70 -1.89
CA ALA A 16 -5.36 8.79 -1.31
C ALA A 16 -4.25 9.06 -2.36
N SER A 17 -4.51 8.72 -3.62
CA SER A 17 -3.61 9.00 -4.74
C SER A 17 -3.61 10.47 -5.17
N ALA A 18 -4.74 11.18 -5.01
CA ALA A 18 -4.94 12.52 -5.51
C ALA A 18 -4.58 13.64 -4.52
N LEU A 19 -4.27 13.29 -3.27
CA LEU A 19 -3.98 14.27 -2.21
C LEU A 19 -2.47 14.57 -2.20
N THR A 20 -2.10 15.62 -2.94
CA THR A 20 -0.76 16.23 -2.92
C THR A 20 -0.61 17.04 -1.64
N GLY A 21 0.02 16.45 -0.62
CA GLY A 21 0.41 17.17 0.60
C GLY A 21 1.88 17.55 0.55
N CYS A 22 2.15 18.86 0.56
CA CYS A 22 3.47 19.44 0.78
C CYS A 22 3.91 19.21 2.23
N GLU A 23 4.51 18.07 2.53
CA GLU A 23 5.18 17.86 3.81
C GLU A 23 6.42 17.00 3.59
N GLN A 24 7.47 17.25 4.39
CA GLN A 24 8.76 16.56 4.30
C GLN A 24 8.60 15.03 4.29
N PRO A 25 9.44 14.30 3.53
CA PRO A 25 9.33 12.87 3.38
C PRO A 25 9.63 12.14 4.69
N GLN A 26 8.65 11.43 5.24
CA GLN A 26 8.90 10.45 6.30
C GLN A 26 9.22 9.11 5.66
N GLN A 27 10.38 8.52 6.01
CA GLN A 27 10.74 7.20 5.52
C GLN A 27 9.87 6.12 6.17
N PRO A 28 9.51 5.04 5.46
CA PRO A 28 8.66 3.97 6.01
C PRO A 28 9.20 3.37 7.31
N ARG A 29 10.52 3.29 7.46
CA ARG A 29 11.18 2.84 8.70
C ARG A 29 10.89 3.78 9.86
N THR A 30 11.01 5.09 9.64
CA THR A 30 10.68 6.11 10.65
C THR A 30 9.20 6.07 11.00
N THR A 31 8.34 5.90 10.00
CA THR A 31 6.90 5.79 10.23
C THR A 31 6.54 4.52 10.99
N LEU A 32 7.10 3.35 10.63
CA LEU A 32 6.90 2.09 11.35
C LEU A 32 7.42 2.20 12.79
N ASN A 33 8.58 2.82 13.00
CA ASN A 33 9.11 3.09 14.34
C ASN A 33 8.10 3.92 15.16
N ASN A 34 7.52 4.97 14.57
CA ASN A 34 6.49 5.78 15.22
C ASN A 34 5.23 4.96 15.53
N TYR A 35 4.80 4.10 14.62
CA TYR A 35 3.70 3.17 14.88
C TYR A 35 4.05 2.22 16.02
N MET A 36 5.26 1.65 16.04
CA MET A 36 5.67 0.66 17.05
C MET A 36 6.22 1.25 18.35
N ALA A 37 6.29 2.58 18.49
CA ALA A 37 6.97 3.27 19.60
C ALA A 37 6.49 2.84 21.00
N ASN A 38 5.20 2.52 21.14
CA ASN A 38 4.58 2.09 22.40
C ASN A 38 4.32 0.57 22.46
N ARG A 39 5.01 -0.22 21.63
CA ARG A 39 4.86 -1.69 21.55
C ARG A 39 6.13 -2.40 22.04
N PRO A 40 6.03 -3.66 22.49
CA PRO A 40 7.20 -4.46 22.83
C PRO A 40 8.21 -4.51 21.68
N ALA A 41 9.48 -4.25 21.98
CA ALA A 41 10.55 -4.27 20.97
C ALA A 41 10.64 -5.62 20.22
N LYS A 42 10.27 -6.73 20.87
CA LYS A 42 10.18 -8.06 20.25
C LYS A 42 9.25 -8.10 19.04
N GLU A 43 8.16 -7.33 19.03
CA GLU A 43 7.23 -7.28 17.89
C GLU A 43 7.86 -6.54 16.71
N TYR A 44 8.51 -5.40 16.98
CA TYR A 44 9.27 -4.68 15.96
C TYR A 44 10.37 -5.55 15.35
N ILE A 45 11.12 -6.27 16.20
CA ILE A 45 12.17 -7.20 15.76
C ILE A 45 11.56 -8.33 14.92
N ALA A 46 10.45 -8.93 15.35
CA ALA A 46 9.79 -9.99 14.60
C ALA A 46 9.33 -9.51 13.20
N ILE A 47 8.75 -8.32 13.10
CA ILE A 47 8.37 -7.71 11.82
C ILE A 47 9.61 -7.51 10.94
N LYS A 48 10.69 -6.93 11.49
CA LYS A 48 11.92 -6.64 10.76
C LYS A 48 12.65 -7.91 10.31
N ASN A 49 12.64 -8.97 11.12
CA ASN A 49 13.25 -10.25 10.77
C ASN A 49 12.57 -10.93 9.58
N GLY A 50 11.32 -10.56 9.28
CA GLY A 50 10.61 -11.03 8.11
C GLY A 50 10.99 -10.32 6.81
N TRP A 51 11.88 -9.31 6.85
CA TRP A 51 12.30 -8.57 5.68
C TRP A 51 13.43 -9.31 4.96
N ARG A 52 13.27 -9.48 3.65
CA ARG A 52 14.33 -10.01 2.79
C ARG A 52 15.49 -9.02 2.69
N GLU A 53 16.66 -9.55 2.40
CA GLU A 53 17.80 -8.74 1.98
C GLU A 53 17.59 -8.21 0.55
N GLY A 54 18.35 -7.17 0.19
CA GLY A 54 18.26 -6.56 -1.13
C GLY A 54 16.94 -5.83 -1.36
N ILE A 55 16.46 -5.90 -2.59
CA ILE A 55 15.39 -5.04 -3.09
C ILE A 55 14.00 -5.47 -2.62
N GLY A 56 13.75 -6.78 -2.48
CA GLY A 56 12.52 -7.30 -1.88
C GLY A 56 12.26 -6.73 -0.47
N GLY A 57 13.32 -6.48 0.30
CA GLY A 57 13.24 -5.86 1.62
C GLY A 57 12.65 -4.44 1.64
N ILE A 58 12.72 -3.71 0.52
CA ILE A 58 12.12 -2.37 0.40
C ILE A 58 10.59 -2.46 0.33
N ALA A 59 10.08 -3.41 -0.44
CA ALA A 59 8.66 -3.71 -0.50
C ALA A 59 8.18 -4.32 0.82
N ASP A 60 8.92 -5.27 1.40
CA ASP A 60 8.58 -5.87 2.69
C ASP A 60 8.47 -4.82 3.81
N ALA A 61 9.36 -3.82 3.81
CA ALA A 61 9.31 -2.72 4.77
C ALA A 61 8.08 -1.83 4.58
N GLN A 62 7.69 -1.52 3.35
CA GLN A 62 6.47 -0.75 3.07
C GLN A 62 5.23 -1.56 3.44
N HIS A 63 5.17 -2.82 3.01
CA HIS A 63 4.07 -3.73 3.33
C HIS A 63 3.89 -3.88 4.84
N SER A 64 4.98 -4.04 5.59
CA SER A 64 4.94 -4.12 7.06
C SER A 64 4.38 -2.84 7.72
N LEU A 65 4.77 -1.67 7.21
CA LEU A 65 4.22 -0.40 7.64
C LEU A 65 2.71 -0.33 7.39
N ASP A 66 2.31 -0.71 6.18
CA ASP A 66 0.92 -0.66 5.74
C ASP A 66 0.06 -1.63 6.57
N SER A 67 0.50 -2.86 6.75
CA SER A 67 -0.18 -3.85 7.61
C SER A 67 -0.35 -3.37 9.05
N VAL A 68 0.68 -2.78 9.68
CA VAL A 68 0.55 -2.26 11.05
C VAL A 68 -0.46 -1.11 11.12
N ALA A 69 -0.42 -0.20 10.15
CA ALA A 69 -1.32 0.94 10.12
C ALA A 69 -2.78 0.53 9.86
N TYR A 70 -3.01 -0.37 8.91
CA TYR A 70 -4.34 -0.91 8.62
C TYR A 70 -4.86 -1.82 9.72
N THR A 71 -4.00 -2.55 10.43
CA THR A 71 -4.41 -3.35 11.61
C THR A 71 -5.00 -2.45 12.69
N ARG A 72 -4.38 -1.30 12.96
CA ARG A 72 -4.93 -0.32 13.93
C ARG A 72 -6.28 0.21 13.52
N LEU A 73 -6.43 0.51 12.23
CA LEU A 73 -7.70 0.93 11.70
C LEU A 73 -8.74 -0.19 11.89
N PHE A 74 -8.38 -1.43 11.58
CA PHE A 74 -9.26 -2.59 11.75
C PHE A 74 -9.64 -2.82 13.21
N GLU A 75 -8.70 -2.80 14.14
CA GLU A 75 -8.91 -2.92 15.59
C GLU A 75 -9.87 -1.85 16.15
N SER A 76 -9.96 -0.68 15.49
CA SER A 76 -10.91 0.38 15.88
C SER A 76 -12.35 0.12 15.42
N THR A 77 -12.58 -0.89 14.59
CA THR A 77 -13.90 -1.25 14.05
C THR A 77 -14.55 -2.38 14.86
N GLN A 78 -15.86 -2.56 14.72
CA GLN A 78 -16.55 -3.71 15.31
C GLN A 78 -16.17 -5.04 14.64
N ALA A 79 -15.69 -5.00 13.38
CA ALA A 79 -15.28 -6.19 12.63
C ALA A 79 -14.07 -6.90 13.27
N ALA A 80 -13.26 -6.21 14.07
CA ALA A 80 -12.17 -6.83 14.83
C ALA A 80 -12.64 -7.84 15.88
N LYS A 81 -13.93 -7.84 16.25
CA LYS A 81 -14.53 -8.80 17.19
C LYS A 81 -15.09 -10.05 16.49
N ASP A 82 -15.15 -10.04 15.17
CA ASP A 82 -15.64 -11.16 14.36
C ASP A 82 -14.44 -12.00 13.87
N SER A 83 -14.40 -13.26 14.29
CA SER A 83 -13.29 -14.17 13.96
C SER A 83 -13.16 -14.46 12.46
N ALA A 84 -14.26 -14.46 11.70
CA ALA A 84 -14.23 -14.64 10.25
C ALA A 84 -13.65 -13.40 9.57
N LYS A 85 -13.98 -12.20 10.08
CA LYS A 85 -13.42 -10.93 9.59
C LYS A 85 -11.94 -10.79 9.93
N VAL A 86 -11.53 -11.20 11.12
CA VAL A 86 -10.11 -11.28 11.51
C VAL A 86 -9.36 -12.23 10.56
N ALA A 87 -9.94 -13.38 10.23
CA ALA A 87 -9.33 -14.32 9.29
C ALA A 87 -9.25 -13.76 7.86
N GLU A 88 -10.27 -13.05 7.37
CA GLU A 88 -10.26 -12.36 6.08
C GLU A 88 -9.17 -11.27 6.05
N PHE A 89 -9.10 -10.44 7.10
CA PHE A 89 -8.09 -9.39 7.23
C PHE A 89 -6.66 -9.93 7.23
N ASN A 90 -6.40 -11.02 7.96
CA ASN A 90 -5.08 -11.64 7.99
C ASN A 90 -4.68 -12.27 6.64
N LYS A 91 -5.65 -12.76 5.86
CA LYS A 91 -5.38 -13.28 4.50
C LYS A 91 -4.94 -12.18 3.54
N ILE A 92 -5.45 -10.95 3.70
CA ILE A 92 -5.07 -9.80 2.87
C ILE A 92 -3.58 -9.49 3.02
N ALA A 93 -3.07 -9.48 4.25
CA ALA A 93 -1.64 -9.25 4.50
C ALA A 93 -0.76 -10.29 3.76
N ALA A 94 -1.20 -11.54 3.69
CA ALA A 94 -0.47 -12.57 2.97
C ALA A 94 -0.56 -12.41 1.44
N SER A 95 -1.70 -11.98 0.89
CA SER A 95 -1.91 -11.94 -0.57
C SER A 95 -1.09 -10.86 -1.27
N THR A 96 -0.84 -9.74 -0.60
CA THR A 96 -0.12 -8.60 -1.18
C THR A 96 1.39 -8.65 -0.99
N LYS A 97 1.89 -9.62 -0.22
CA LYS A 97 3.34 -9.83 -0.05
C LYS A 97 3.97 -10.28 -1.37
N LEU A 98 5.16 -9.76 -1.66
CA LEU A 98 5.94 -10.17 -2.84
C LEU A 98 6.55 -11.55 -2.65
N GLU A 99 6.58 -12.36 -3.69
CA GLU A 99 7.28 -13.64 -3.74
C GLU A 99 8.73 -13.47 -4.22
N SER A 100 8.96 -12.61 -5.22
CA SER A 100 10.29 -12.39 -5.80
C SER A 100 11.16 -11.42 -4.98
N ASP A 101 12.43 -11.78 -4.80
CA ASP A 101 13.49 -10.93 -4.23
C ASP A 101 14.27 -10.14 -5.28
N ARG A 102 14.15 -10.51 -6.58
CA ARG A 102 14.83 -9.86 -7.71
C ARG A 102 14.10 -8.63 -8.22
N ASP A 103 14.89 -7.60 -8.52
CA ASP A 103 14.45 -6.26 -8.93
C ASP A 103 13.39 -6.25 -10.03
N LYS A 104 13.77 -6.49 -11.29
CA LYS A 104 12.85 -6.35 -12.44
C LYS A 104 11.63 -7.27 -12.35
N THR A 105 11.70 -8.33 -11.56
CA THR A 105 10.60 -9.26 -11.32
C THR A 105 9.65 -8.72 -10.24
N ALA A 106 10.14 -8.06 -9.21
CA ALA A 106 9.34 -7.46 -8.14
C ALA A 106 8.37 -6.38 -8.67
N LEU A 107 8.83 -5.44 -9.51
CA LEU A 107 7.92 -4.43 -10.08
C LEU A 107 6.83 -5.06 -10.95
N LYS A 108 7.20 -6.07 -11.78
CA LYS A 108 6.25 -6.78 -12.65
C LYS A 108 5.24 -7.60 -11.86
N GLU A 109 5.69 -8.22 -10.76
CA GLU A 109 4.82 -8.96 -9.87
C GLU A 109 3.79 -8.05 -9.20
N LEU A 110 4.21 -6.88 -8.69
CA LEU A 110 3.27 -5.89 -8.14
C LEU A 110 2.26 -5.42 -9.19
N ASP A 111 2.68 -5.22 -10.44
CA ASP A 111 1.77 -4.86 -11.53
C ASP A 111 0.77 -5.97 -11.83
N ALA A 112 1.21 -7.22 -11.86
CA ALA A 112 0.33 -8.37 -12.04
C ALA A 112 -0.70 -8.46 -10.90
N LYS A 113 -0.27 -8.29 -9.65
CA LYS A 113 -1.16 -8.31 -8.48
C LYS A 113 -2.17 -7.16 -8.51
N LEU A 114 -1.75 -5.94 -8.84
CA LEU A 114 -2.67 -4.79 -8.97
C LEU A 114 -3.78 -5.05 -10.01
N LEU A 115 -3.43 -5.67 -11.14
CA LEU A 115 -4.39 -6.04 -12.18
C LEU A 115 -5.32 -7.17 -11.72
N GLN A 116 -4.80 -8.18 -11.03
CA GLN A 116 -5.58 -9.29 -10.47
C GLN A 116 -6.60 -8.81 -9.41
N GLU A 117 -6.21 -7.85 -8.59
CA GLU A 117 -7.05 -7.23 -7.54
C GLU A 117 -8.04 -6.18 -8.11
N GLY A 118 -8.08 -6.03 -9.43
CA GLY A 118 -9.14 -5.28 -10.12
C GLY A 118 -9.00 -3.76 -10.04
N ILE A 119 -7.78 -3.22 -10.06
CA ILE A 119 -7.59 -1.76 -10.17
C ILE A 119 -8.34 -1.18 -11.39
N THR A 120 -9.04 -0.07 -11.20
CA THR A 120 -9.76 0.57 -12.31
C THR A 120 -8.80 1.19 -13.32
N LEU A 121 -9.20 1.30 -14.59
CA LEU A 121 -8.38 1.95 -15.62
C LEU A 121 -8.01 3.40 -15.25
N LYS A 122 -8.96 4.16 -14.71
CA LYS A 122 -8.73 5.55 -14.27
C LYS A 122 -7.63 5.61 -13.21
N ASP A 123 -7.68 4.69 -12.26
CA ASP A 123 -6.77 4.67 -11.14
C ASP A 123 -5.40 4.15 -11.52
N TYR A 124 -5.34 3.14 -12.39
CA TYR A 124 -4.11 2.68 -13.02
C TYR A 124 -3.45 3.81 -13.82
N GLN A 125 -4.20 4.58 -14.60
CA GLN A 125 -3.66 5.73 -15.34
C GLN A 125 -3.15 6.85 -14.42
N ASN A 126 -3.85 7.13 -13.32
CA ASN A 126 -3.39 8.10 -12.33
C ASN A 126 -2.11 7.61 -11.63
N PHE A 127 -2.05 6.33 -11.34
CA PHE A 127 -0.88 5.70 -10.75
C PHE A 127 0.33 5.77 -11.70
N GLU A 128 0.16 5.47 -12.98
CA GLU A 128 1.20 5.60 -14.00
C GLU A 128 1.74 7.03 -14.10
N LYS A 129 0.89 8.05 -13.97
CA LYS A 129 1.34 9.45 -13.91
C LYS A 129 2.19 9.72 -12.66
N GLU A 130 1.82 9.16 -11.52
CA GLU A 130 2.56 9.29 -10.27
C GLU A 130 3.93 8.59 -10.37
N LEU A 131 3.99 7.39 -10.94
CA LEU A 131 5.26 6.68 -11.22
C LEU A 131 6.16 7.47 -12.18
N LYS A 132 5.59 8.08 -13.22
CA LYS A 132 6.34 8.95 -14.14
C LYS A 132 6.91 10.17 -13.41
N SER A 133 6.20 10.73 -12.43
CA SER A 133 6.70 11.85 -11.64
C SER A 133 7.84 11.50 -10.67
N LEU A 134 8.07 10.21 -10.41
CA LEU A 134 9.20 9.73 -9.61
C LEU A 134 10.48 9.54 -10.43
N LYS A 135 10.37 9.53 -11.76
CA LYS A 135 11.54 9.44 -12.65
C LYS A 135 12.02 10.86 -12.93
N GLU A 136 13.31 11.15 -12.74
CA GLU A 136 13.85 12.44 -13.16
C GLU A 136 13.69 12.56 -14.68
N LEU A 137 13.11 13.67 -15.15
CA LEU A 137 13.14 14.03 -16.56
C LEU A 137 14.57 14.47 -16.92
N LYS A 138 15.43 13.53 -17.29
CA LYS A 138 16.68 13.85 -18.01
C LYS A 138 16.42 13.71 -19.51
N HIS A 139 16.42 14.84 -20.22
CA HIS A 139 16.45 14.91 -21.69
C HIS A 139 15.31 14.17 -22.43
N GLY A 140 14.09 14.13 -21.88
CA GLY A 140 12.91 13.60 -22.59
C GLY A 140 12.87 12.08 -22.74
N ILE A 141 13.80 11.34 -22.13
CA ILE A 141 13.80 9.87 -22.11
C ILE A 141 13.49 9.40 -20.69
N ILE A 142 12.48 8.53 -20.57
CA ILE A 142 12.07 7.95 -19.28
C ILE A 142 13.02 6.80 -18.93
N GLU A 143 14.18 7.11 -18.36
CA GLU A 143 15.02 6.12 -17.68
C GLU A 143 14.71 6.11 -16.18
N VAL A 144 14.80 4.95 -15.52
CA VAL A 144 14.89 4.93 -14.05
C VAL A 144 16.29 5.44 -13.73
N SER A 145 16.40 6.75 -13.52
CA SER A 145 17.67 7.49 -13.50
C SER A 145 18.58 7.14 -12.32
N THR A 146 18.03 6.62 -11.21
CA THR A 146 18.79 6.26 -10.02
C THR A 146 18.24 5.01 -9.29
N GLU A 147 19.09 4.35 -8.51
CA GLU A 147 18.68 3.29 -7.57
C GLU A 147 17.60 3.78 -6.58
N ASN A 148 17.61 5.08 -6.25
CA ASN A 148 16.64 5.69 -5.36
C ASN A 148 15.24 5.78 -6.01
N ASP A 149 15.17 6.16 -7.28
CA ASP A 149 13.91 6.21 -8.04
C ASP A 149 13.27 4.82 -8.08
N TYR A 150 14.10 3.81 -8.33
CA TYR A 150 13.68 2.42 -8.33
C TYR A 150 13.10 1.97 -6.98
N LYS A 151 13.80 2.25 -5.88
CA LYS A 151 13.31 1.96 -4.51
C LYS A 151 12.00 2.68 -4.22
N ASN A 152 11.84 3.91 -4.68
CA ASN A 152 10.61 4.67 -4.46
C ASN A 152 9.44 4.16 -5.31
N MET A 153 9.69 3.70 -6.54
CA MET A 153 8.69 3.02 -7.36
C MET A 153 8.19 1.73 -6.70
N LEU A 154 9.09 0.94 -6.10
CA LEU A 154 8.70 -0.28 -5.38
C LEU A 154 7.83 0.02 -4.17
N LYS A 155 8.25 0.96 -3.32
CA LYS A 155 7.43 1.38 -2.17
C LYS A 155 6.06 1.85 -2.65
N LEU A 156 6.01 2.68 -3.69
CA LEU A 156 4.74 3.21 -4.18
C LEU A 156 3.86 2.10 -4.75
N LYS A 157 4.39 1.18 -5.56
CA LYS A 157 3.63 0.02 -6.07
C LYS A 157 3.10 -0.86 -4.93
N GLN A 158 3.93 -1.16 -3.93
CA GLN A 158 3.50 -1.94 -2.76
C GLN A 158 2.38 -1.23 -2.01
N PHE A 159 2.56 0.06 -1.70
CA PHE A 159 1.54 0.88 -1.05
C PHE A 159 0.23 0.93 -1.83
N LYS A 160 0.27 1.02 -3.17
CA LYS A 160 -0.94 1.00 -4.00
C LYS A 160 -1.66 -0.34 -3.91
N LEU A 161 -0.91 -1.43 -3.95
CA LEU A 161 -1.46 -2.78 -3.84
C LEU A 161 -2.11 -2.97 -2.46
N ASP A 162 -1.39 -2.65 -1.39
CA ASP A 162 -1.92 -2.75 -0.02
C ASP A 162 -3.15 -1.85 0.15
N SER A 163 -3.09 -0.59 -0.30
CA SER A 163 -4.24 0.32 -0.26
C SER A 163 -5.45 -0.20 -1.03
N LEU A 164 -5.24 -0.83 -2.19
CA LEU A 164 -6.32 -1.38 -2.99
C LEU A 164 -7.01 -2.54 -2.24
N VAL A 165 -6.24 -3.51 -1.78
CA VAL A 165 -6.78 -4.74 -1.18
C VAL A 165 -7.35 -4.48 0.22
N TYR A 166 -6.66 -3.72 1.07
CA TYR A 166 -7.24 -3.28 2.35
C TYR A 166 -8.43 -2.36 2.13
N GLY A 167 -8.39 -1.52 1.10
CA GLY A 167 -9.51 -0.68 0.70
C GLY A 167 -10.76 -1.51 0.43
N HIS A 168 -10.68 -2.50 -0.46
CA HIS A 168 -11.80 -3.42 -0.75
C HIS A 168 -12.40 -4.07 0.50
N PHE A 169 -11.57 -4.36 1.51
CA PHE A 169 -12.04 -4.85 2.80
C PHE A 169 -12.80 -3.76 3.58
N PHE A 170 -12.21 -2.58 3.77
CA PHE A 170 -12.83 -1.50 4.56
C PHE A 170 -14.04 -0.84 3.89
N GLU A 171 -14.18 -0.95 2.57
CA GLU A 171 -15.38 -0.52 1.84
C GLU A 171 -16.62 -1.30 2.29
N LYS A 172 -16.45 -2.59 2.63
CA LYS A 172 -17.52 -3.45 3.15
C LYS A 172 -17.86 -3.13 4.61
N GLU A 173 -16.91 -2.58 5.38
CA GLU A 173 -16.98 -2.41 6.84
C GLU A 173 -17.22 -0.94 7.29
N ILE A 174 -17.45 -0.01 6.35
CA ILE A 174 -17.93 1.38 6.59
C ILE A 174 -17.00 2.22 7.50
N ASN A 175 -15.69 2.29 7.19
CA ASN A 175 -14.82 3.34 7.76
C ASN A 175 -13.87 3.99 6.73
N VAL A 176 -14.45 4.43 5.62
CA VAL A 176 -13.72 4.97 4.46
C VAL A 176 -12.94 6.25 4.81
N LYS A 177 -13.47 7.11 5.69
CA LYS A 177 -12.79 8.36 6.07
C LYS A 177 -11.50 8.09 6.84
N ALA A 178 -11.53 7.21 7.84
CA ALA A 178 -10.33 6.88 8.60
C ALA A 178 -9.33 6.08 7.76
N PHE A 179 -9.82 5.25 6.83
CA PHE A 179 -8.97 4.60 5.82
C PHE A 179 -8.16 5.62 5.00
N VAL A 180 -8.82 6.64 4.44
CA VAL A 180 -8.14 7.67 3.64
C VAL A 180 -7.07 8.40 4.46
N GLU A 181 -7.35 8.71 5.73
CA GLU A 181 -6.38 9.35 6.61
C GLU A 181 -5.18 8.46 6.96
N VAL A 182 -5.39 7.15 7.14
CA VAL A 182 -4.30 6.19 7.35
C VAL A 182 -3.46 6.04 6.09
N ALA A 183 -4.11 5.88 4.93
CA ALA A 183 -3.44 5.76 3.63
C ALA A 183 -2.54 6.97 3.34
N LYS A 184 -2.97 8.20 3.68
CA LYS A 184 -2.13 9.41 3.55
C LYS A 184 -0.86 9.38 4.38
N LYS A 185 -0.89 8.78 5.57
CA LYS A 185 0.23 8.77 6.53
C LYS A 185 1.33 7.79 6.14
N ILE A 186 0.93 6.65 5.56
CA ILE A 186 1.86 5.58 5.17
C ILE A 186 2.29 5.65 3.71
N LYS A 187 1.57 6.43 2.88
CA LYS A 187 1.93 6.68 1.48
C LYS A 187 3.38 7.13 1.38
N PRO A 188 4.21 6.46 0.55
CA PRO A 188 5.55 6.93 0.25
C PRO A 188 5.50 8.35 -0.32
N ARG A 189 6.17 9.29 0.35
CA ARG A 189 6.31 10.66 -0.13
C ARG A 189 7.41 10.73 -1.18
N ARG A 190 7.31 11.72 -2.10
CA ARG A 190 8.41 12.02 -3.00
C ARG A 190 9.65 12.42 -2.17
N PRO A 191 10.85 12.02 -2.58
CA PRO A 191 12.08 12.53 -1.98
C PRO A 191 12.16 14.05 -2.07
#